data_AF-A0A286G770-F1
#
_entry.id   AF-A0A286G770-F1
#
_cell.length_a   1.000
_cell.length_b   1.000
_cell.length_c   1.000
_cell.angle_alpha   90.00
_cell.angle_beta   90.00
_cell.angle_gamma   90.00
#
_symmetry.space_group_name_H-M   'P 1'
#
loop_
_entity.id
_entity.type
_entity.pdbx_description
1 polymer ?
#
loop_
_entity_poly.entity_id
_entity_poly.type
_entity_poly.pdbx_seq_one_letter_code
_entity_poly.pdbx_strand_id
1 'polypeptide(L)' 'MRFWWQLCMPYREVSLEQLSLNVSQPKLDVLNQLISAIRTSHAEIDAWVATTQDAFPVIQDRGFRAASGGEG' A
#
# COMPACT_ATOMS: atom_id res chain seq x y z
N MET A 1 -15.98 17.42 2.02
CA MET A 1 -15.89 16.03 1.52
C MET A 1 -14.89 15.99 0.38
N ARG A 2 -13.71 15.38 0.56
CA ARG A 2 -12.55 15.54 -0.35
C ARG A 2 -12.09 14.22 -1.04
N PHE A 3 -12.86 13.14 -0.91
CA PHE A 3 -12.39 11.78 -1.25
C PHE A 3 -13.17 11.08 -2.38
N TRP A 4 -14.29 11.64 -2.84
CA TRP A 4 -15.13 11.01 -3.88
C TRP A 4 -14.43 10.93 -5.24
N TRP A 5 -13.55 11.90 -5.53
CA TRP A 5 -12.76 11.89 -6.77
C TRP A 5 -11.74 10.75 -6.83
N GLN A 6 -11.20 10.29 -5.69
CA GLN A 6 -10.24 9.18 -5.68
C GLN A 6 -10.89 7.84 -6.04
N LEU A 7 -12.16 7.63 -5.69
CA LEU A 7 -12.89 6.39 -5.97
C LEU A 7 -13.38 6.28 -7.42
N CYS A 8 -13.48 7.40 -8.15
CA CYS A 8 -13.87 7.43 -9.56
C CYS A 8 -12.67 7.42 -10.53
N MET A 9 -11.44 7.39 -10.02
CA MET A 9 -10.26 7.30 -10.88
C MET A 9 -10.10 5.87 -11.39
N PRO A 10 -10.00 5.65 -12.71
CA PRO A 10 -9.69 4.33 -13.25
C PRO A 10 -8.30 3.94 -12.74
N TYR A 11 -8.18 2.73 -12.18
CA TYR A 11 -6.88 2.16 -11.84
C TYR A 11 -6.06 2.03 -13.12
N ARG A 12 -4.99 2.82 -13.20
CA ARG A 12 -4.06 2.80 -14.32
C ARG A 12 -2.76 2.19 -13.83
N GLU A 13 -2.27 1.20 -14.55
CA GLU A 13 -0.92 0.69 -14.35
C GLU A 13 0.10 1.79 -14.68
N VAL A 14 1.08 1.95 -13.80
CA VAL A 14 2.15 2.95 -13.94
C VAL A 14 3.51 2.27 -13.86
N SER A 15 4.49 2.83 -14.56
CA SER A 15 5.88 2.38 -14.41
C SER A 15 6.45 2.79 -13.05
N LEU A 16 7.53 2.13 -12.62
CA LEU A 16 8.26 2.51 -11.40
C LEU A 16 8.77 3.97 -11.46
N GLU A 17 9.17 4.42 -12.64
CA GLU A 17 9.61 5.81 -12.88
C GLU A 17 8.45 6.81 -12.70
N GLN A 18 7.26 6.48 -13.19
CA GLN A 18 6.09 7.32 -12.95
C GLN A 18 5.66 7.31 -11.48
N LEU A 19 5.82 6.17 -10.81
CA LEU A 19 5.52 6.03 -9.41
C LEU A 19 6.48 6.87 -8.55
N SER A 20 7.75 6.96 -8.91
CA SER A 20 8.76 7.74 -8.16
C SER A 20 8.48 9.24 -8.12
N LEU A 21 7.72 9.76 -9.10
CA LEU A 21 7.28 11.15 -9.10
C LEU A 21 6.20 11.44 -8.04
N ASN A 22 5.53 10.41 -7.51
CA ASN A 22 4.31 10.56 -6.70
C ASN A 22 4.45 10.02 -5.27
N VAL A 23 5.51 9.27 -4.97
CA VAL A 23 5.75 8.70 -3.64
C VAL A 23 7.12 9.10 -3.10
N SER A 24 7.27 9.10 -1.79
CA SER A 24 8.56 9.39 -1.15
C SER A 24 9.57 8.27 -1.37
N GLN A 25 10.87 8.61 -1.33
CA GLN A 25 11.96 7.64 -1.48
C GLN A 25 11.83 6.40 -0.55
N PRO A 26 11.50 6.54 0.76
CA PRO A 26 11.34 5.37 1.62
C PRO A 26 10.23 4.41 1.16
N LYS A 27 9.15 4.94 0.56
CA LYS A 27 8.08 4.10 0.01
C LYS A 27 8.51 3.40 -1.27
N LEU A 28 9.31 4.07 -2.12
CA LEU A 28 9.90 3.44 -3.30
C LEU A 28 10.84 2.31 -2.94
N ASP A 29 11.66 2.49 -1.92
CA ASP A 29 12.61 1.46 -1.49
C ASP A 29 11.87 0.19 -1.05
N VAL A 30 10.78 0.33 -0.28
CA VAL A 30 9.95 -0.79 0.12
C VAL A 30 9.22 -1.45 -1.06
N LEU A 31 8.76 -0.67 -2.05
CA LEU A 31 8.15 -1.24 -3.26
C LEU A 31 9.16 -2.02 -4.11
N ASN A 32 10.40 -1.55 -4.21
CA ASN A 32 11.47 -2.28 -4.88
C ASN A 32 11.77 -3.60 -4.17
N GLN A 33 11.79 -3.60 -2.83
CA GLN A 33 11.93 -4.84 -2.05
C GLN A 33 10.79 -5.82 -2.31
N LEU A 34 9.54 -5.35 -2.41
CA LEU A 34 8.40 -6.20 -2.76
C LEU A 34 8.56 -6.83 -4.15
N ILE A 35 8.92 -6.04 -5.15
CA ILE A 35 9.13 -6.53 -6.52
C ILE A 35 10.22 -7.61 -6.54
N SER A 36 11.28 -7.43 -5.75
CA SER A 36 12.33 -8.44 -5.58
C SER A 36 11.78 -9.70 -4.90
N ALA A 37 11.08 -9.56 -3.77
CA ALA A 37 10.53 -10.67 -2.99
C ALA A 37 9.59 -11.55 -3.83
N ILE A 38 8.70 -10.94 -4.61
CA ILE A 38 7.77 -11.64 -5.52
C ILE A 38 8.51 -12.52 -6.53
N ARG A 39 9.68 -12.08 -6.99
CA ARG A 39 10.51 -12.82 -7.95
C ARG A 39 11.34 -13.94 -7.30
N THR A 40 11.50 -13.92 -5.98
CA THR A 40 12.35 -14.86 -5.25
C THR A 40 11.54 -15.98 -4.62
N SER A 41 10.65 -15.69 -3.66
CA SER A 41 9.88 -16.73 -2.97
C SER A 41 8.73 -16.17 -2.14
N HIS A 42 7.81 -17.05 -1.73
CA HIS A 42 6.74 -16.69 -0.78
C HIS A 42 7.27 -16.29 0.59
N ALA A 43 8.33 -16.94 1.09
CA ALA A 43 8.91 -16.60 2.39
C ALA A 43 9.49 -15.17 2.44
N GLU A 44 10.05 -14.70 1.32
CA GLU A 44 10.53 -13.32 1.19
C GLU A 44 9.37 -12.31 1.19
N ILE A 45 8.21 -12.69 0.64
CA ILE A 45 7.00 -11.86 0.73
C ILE A 45 6.55 -11.75 2.19
N ASP A 46 6.52 -12.85 2.94
CA ASP A 46 6.12 -12.83 4.35
C ASP A 46 7.07 -11.95 5.20
N ALA A 47 8.38 -12.08 4.97
CA ALA A 47 9.39 -11.24 5.62
C ALA A 47 9.21 -9.75 5.27
N TRP A 48 8.90 -9.45 4.00
CA TRP A 48 8.60 -8.10 3.55
C TRP A 48 7.32 -7.54 4.20
N VAL A 49 6.25 -8.34 4.34
CA VAL A 49 5.00 -7.93 4.99
C VAL A 49 5.25 -7.53 6.44
N ALA A 50 5.94 -8.38 7.20
CA ALA A 50 6.23 -8.12 8.61
C ALA A 50 7.04 -6.84 8.81
N THR A 51 8.08 -6.65 7.99
CA THR A 51 8.96 -5.47 8.06
C THR A 51 8.24 -4.19 7.64
N THR A 52 7.42 -4.27 6.59
CA THR A 52 6.70 -3.10 6.05
C THR A 52 5.60 -2.61 6.99
N GLN A 53 4.90 -3.52 7.67
CA GLN A 53 3.86 -3.16 8.63
C GLN A 53 4.41 -2.39 9.84
N ASP A 54 5.61 -2.75 10.29
CA ASP A 54 6.32 -2.03 11.36
C ASP A 54 6.73 -0.61 10.91
N ALA A 55 7.29 -0.49 9.70
CA ALA A 55 7.76 0.78 9.14
C ALA A 55 6.63 1.72 8.69
N PHE A 56 5.51 1.18 8.22
CA PHE A 56 4.36 1.91 7.69
C PHE A 56 3.08 1.41 8.36
N PRO A 57 2.74 1.91 9.56
CA PRO A 57 1.57 1.45 10.28
C PRO A 57 0.31 1.69 9.45
N VAL A 58 -0.60 0.71 9.49
CA VAL A 58 -1.86 0.75 8.77
C VAL A 58 -2.64 1.99 9.20
N ILE A 59 -2.89 2.89 8.26
CA ILE A 59 -3.78 4.02 8.49
C ILE A 59 -5.21 3.48 8.51
N GLN A 60 -5.80 3.40 9.69
CA GLN A 60 -7.23 3.12 9.82
C GLN A 60 -8.00 4.36 9.37
N ASP A 61 -8.51 4.35 8.14
CA ASP A 61 -9.43 5.38 7.68
C ASP A 61 -10.66 5.40 8.61
N ARG A 62 -11.22 6.58 8.90
CA ARG A 62 -12.43 6.70 9.73
C ARG A 62 -13.60 5.89 9.18
N GLY A 63 -13.62 5.60 7.88
CA GLY A 63 -14.58 4.68 7.25
C GLY A 63 -14.43 3.20 7.64
N PHE A 64 -13.23 2.75 8.03
CA PHE A 64 -12.98 1.36 8.44
C PHE A 64 -13.76 0.99 9.71
N ARG A 65 -13.84 1.90 10.68
CA ARG A 65 -14.63 1.73 11.92
C ARG A 65 -16.13 1.71 11.68
N ALA A 66 -16.63 2.34 10.62
CA ALA A 66 -18.06 2.34 10.30
C ALA A 66 -18.53 0.97 9.75
N ALA A 67 -17.65 0.22 9.07
CA ALA A 67 -17.98 -1.11 8.57
C ALA A 67 -17.83 -2.22 9.63
N SER A 68 -16.97 -2.01 10.63
CA SER A 68 -16.67 -2.99 11.68
C SER A 68 -17.47 -2.81 12.98
N GLY A 69 -18.36 -1.81 13.05
CA GLY A 69 -19.24 -1.53 14.20
C GLY A 69 -20.71 -1.91 14.01
N GLY A 70 -21.03 -2.73 12.99
CA GLY A 70 -22.39 -3.13 12.65
C GLY A 70 -22.80 -4.51 13.13
N GLU A 71 -22.32 -4.96 14.30
CA GLU A 71 -22.91 -6.08 15.04
C GLU A 71 -23.07 -5.64 16.50
N GLY A 72 -24.32 -5.44 16.89
CA GLY A 72 -24.77 -4.97 18.20
C GLY A 72 -26.26 -4.68 18.17
#